data_AF-A0AAV3VWR2-F1
#
_entry.id   AF-A0AAV3VWR2-F1
#
_cell.length_a   1.000
_cell.length_b   1.000
_cell.length_c   1.000
_cell.angle_alpha   90.00
_cell.angle_beta   90.00
_cell.angle_gamma   90.00
#
_symmetry.space_group_name_H-M   'P 1'
#
loop_
_entity.id
_entity.type
_entity.pdbx_description
1 polymer ?
#
loop_
_entity_poly.entity_id
_entity_poly.type
_entity_poly.pdbx_seq_one_letter_code
_entity_poly.pdbx_strand_id
1 'polypeptide(L)'
;MAKENAFLDENQWLSEVVADSFDFDELEEKLQSQLEEELADLKFLEDEKEKIGNPDNLGNVIMDVVWEQFLNQVAVTAGEDFIKENKGLHLDLRNEAHIQTTENFANGNIATHNTKIDYQERYDDWQSNFVKDENGNVVTHTTRPGKKEATLVKGARKPFDDGRPSGSAEKHTDMDHTVSAAEIIRDPAANAHMTKEEQIAFANSEANLNEMDLSLNRSKGDKSTTEWLDNPNANGQKPNEIFDISDKDDKKMRKKDAEAREEYEKQKKEAEKKSIEAGKQSQKKEAFRIGGKALRAVLMQLLADLVKEIIAKLVKWFKSAKKGLDTLLDSLKEAIHSFISKMKTHMINAGNTVFSTVATAIIGPIFGTIKKVWMLLKQGWKSLKDAVNYIKRPENKGKPIGRLLLETGKIIIAGLTGAGALVIGEVIEKGLMTIPIFTIEIPLIGSLANILGIFLGAVVAGIIGAIAINLIEKRIEKSQKSENVEAQVNKGNEVLNLQHQIRIVSEVKFKHNKANAANKIKERHVAAGNMMSESLENIAANCKEDESIQTTLDDIDRLLNELEDE
;
A
#
# COMPACT_ATOMS: atom_id res chain seq x y z
N MET A 1 -26.81 -28.44 -27.27
CA MET A 1 -26.49 -28.13 -28.69
C MET A 1 -26.29 -26.62 -28.73
N ALA A 2 -25.19 -26.03 -29.18
CA ALA A 2 -24.11 -26.49 -30.06
C ALA A 2 -22.72 -26.05 -29.52
N LYS A 3 -21.68 -26.69 -30.06
CA LYS A 3 -20.26 -26.55 -29.75
C LYS A 3 -19.71 -25.25 -30.35
N GLU A 4 -18.77 -24.61 -29.66
CA GLU A 4 -17.76 -23.78 -30.32
C GLU A 4 -16.48 -23.74 -29.47
N ASN A 5 -15.76 -24.88 -29.47
CA ASN A 5 -14.33 -24.89 -29.17
C ASN A 5 -13.63 -24.50 -30.47
N ALA A 6 -13.11 -23.28 -30.55
CA ALA A 6 -12.21 -22.89 -31.62
C ALA A 6 -10.89 -23.64 -31.43
N PHE A 7 -10.73 -24.73 -32.18
CA PHE A 7 -9.46 -25.39 -32.40
C PHE A 7 -8.58 -24.40 -33.17
N LEU A 8 -7.58 -23.82 -32.50
CA LEU A 8 -6.53 -23.06 -33.17
C LEU A 8 -5.67 -24.05 -33.94
N ASP A 9 -5.65 -23.86 -35.25
CA ASP A 9 -4.89 -24.63 -36.22
C ASP A 9 -3.39 -24.58 -35.88
N GLU A 10 -2.83 -25.73 -35.52
CA GLU A 10 -1.49 -25.89 -34.92
C GLU A 10 -0.35 -25.78 -35.96
N ASN A 11 -0.64 -25.51 -37.24
CA ASN A 11 0.34 -25.62 -38.33
C ASN A 11 0.60 -24.36 -39.16
N GLN A 12 0.02 -23.19 -38.82
CA GLN A 12 0.18 -21.98 -39.63
C GLN A 12 1.23 -20.97 -39.11
N TRP A 13 2.07 -21.37 -38.15
CA TRP A 13 3.15 -20.55 -37.59
C TRP A 13 4.57 -21.05 -37.95
N LEU A 14 4.69 -22.02 -38.87
CA LEU A 14 5.94 -22.74 -39.15
C LEU A 14 6.69 -22.31 -40.41
N SER A 15 6.34 -21.21 -41.06
CA SER A 15 7.19 -20.66 -42.12
C SER A 15 7.33 -19.17 -41.99
N GLU A 16 8.59 -18.73 -41.87
CA GLU A 16 9.06 -17.40 -42.25
C GLU A 16 9.22 -16.33 -41.15
N VAL A 17 9.73 -16.72 -39.97
CA VAL A 17 10.60 -15.82 -39.17
C VAL A 17 11.65 -16.68 -38.46
N VAL A 18 12.88 -16.17 -38.36
CA VAL A 18 14.00 -16.57 -37.47
C VAL A 18 15.26 -16.91 -38.27
N ALA A 19 15.94 -15.85 -38.69
CA ALA A 19 17.38 -15.77 -38.67
C ALA A 19 17.72 -14.36 -38.15
N ASP A 20 17.69 -14.22 -36.81
CA ASP A 20 18.64 -13.43 -35.99
C ASP A 20 18.08 -13.21 -34.55
N SER A 21 18.88 -13.67 -33.57
CA SER A 21 18.90 -13.35 -32.12
C SER A 21 17.59 -13.18 -31.32
N PHE A 22 16.70 -14.19 -31.27
CA PHE A 22 15.65 -14.20 -30.24
C PHE A 22 16.19 -14.80 -28.92
N ASP A 23 16.32 -13.97 -27.88
CA ASP A 23 16.79 -14.39 -26.56
C ASP A 23 15.63 -14.96 -25.72
N PHE A 24 15.56 -16.29 -25.67
CA PHE A 24 14.55 -17.01 -24.90
C PHE A 24 14.82 -16.99 -23.39
N ASP A 25 16.05 -16.73 -22.95
CA ASP A 25 16.40 -16.61 -21.54
C ASP A 25 15.83 -15.29 -20.99
N GLU A 26 16.07 -14.17 -21.66
CA GLU A 26 15.55 -12.84 -21.29
C GLU A 26 14.02 -12.80 -21.26
N LEU A 27 13.36 -13.43 -22.24
CA LEU A 27 11.90 -13.48 -22.30
C LEU A 27 11.29 -14.31 -21.15
N GLU A 28 11.90 -15.44 -20.81
CA GLU A 28 11.43 -16.31 -19.71
C GLU A 28 11.59 -15.62 -18.35
N GLU A 29 12.73 -14.96 -18.11
CA GLU A 29 13.00 -14.20 -16.88
C GLU A 29 12.00 -13.05 -16.69
N LYS A 30 11.72 -12.30 -17.77
CA LYS A 30 10.75 -11.20 -17.74
C LYS A 30 9.34 -11.69 -17.41
N LEU A 31 8.90 -12.79 -18.02
CA LEU A 31 7.58 -13.35 -17.75
C LEU A 31 7.49 -13.90 -16.31
N GLN A 32 8.60 -14.42 -15.76
CA GLN A 32 8.69 -14.87 -14.37
C GLN A 32 8.59 -13.71 -13.38
N SER A 33 9.30 -12.59 -13.61
CA SER A 33 9.19 -11.38 -12.77
C SER A 33 7.75 -10.86 -12.74
N GLN A 34 7.11 -10.74 -13.92
CA GLN A 34 5.69 -10.35 -14.01
C GLN A 34 4.76 -11.33 -13.28
N LEU A 35 5.05 -12.64 -13.35
CA LEU A 35 4.27 -13.64 -12.62
C LEU A 35 4.36 -13.46 -11.10
N GLU A 36 5.55 -13.11 -10.57
CA GLU A 36 5.74 -12.88 -9.14
C GLU A 36 4.98 -11.64 -8.63
N GLU A 37 4.96 -10.56 -9.41
CA GLU A 37 4.21 -9.34 -9.12
C GLU A 37 2.70 -9.61 -9.06
N GLU A 38 2.14 -10.27 -10.08
CA GLU A 38 0.71 -10.58 -10.16
C GLU A 38 0.29 -11.55 -9.04
N LEU A 39 1.18 -12.45 -8.60
CA LEU A 39 0.96 -13.32 -7.44
C LEU A 39 0.95 -12.56 -6.12
N ALA A 40 1.78 -11.51 -5.98
CA ALA A 40 1.79 -10.67 -4.79
C ALA A 40 0.49 -9.86 -4.66
N ASP A 41 -0.02 -9.33 -5.77
CA ASP A 41 -1.30 -8.63 -5.83
C ASP A 41 -2.48 -9.56 -5.54
N LEU A 42 -2.47 -10.78 -6.08
CA LEU A 42 -3.47 -11.79 -5.77
C LEU A 42 -3.49 -12.10 -4.26
N LYS A 43 -2.33 -12.27 -3.65
CA LYS A 43 -2.19 -12.52 -2.20
C LYS A 43 -2.69 -11.35 -1.36
N PHE A 44 -2.42 -10.11 -1.78
CA PHE A 44 -2.97 -8.92 -1.12
C PHE A 44 -4.51 -8.92 -1.16
N LEU A 45 -5.11 -9.24 -2.31
CA LEU A 45 -6.56 -9.32 -2.45
C LEU A 45 -7.17 -10.43 -1.57
N GLU A 46 -6.48 -11.56 -1.41
CA GLU A 46 -6.83 -12.63 -0.47
C GLU A 46 -6.79 -12.15 0.98
N ASP A 47 -5.72 -11.47 1.41
CA ASP A 47 -5.59 -10.91 2.75
C ASP A 47 -6.67 -9.84 3.05
N GLU A 48 -7.04 -9.04 2.05
CA GLU A 48 -8.12 -8.05 2.18
C GLU A 48 -9.48 -8.73 2.37
N LYS A 49 -9.75 -9.79 1.60
CA LYS A 49 -10.97 -10.59 1.71
C LYS A 49 -11.16 -11.24 3.07
N GLU A 50 -10.07 -11.69 3.70
CA GLU A 50 -10.08 -12.25 5.05
C GLU A 50 -10.41 -11.21 6.14
N LYS A 51 -10.12 -9.93 5.86
CA LYS A 51 -10.39 -8.83 6.79
C LYS A 51 -11.85 -8.37 6.73
N ILE A 52 -12.54 -8.54 5.59
CA ILE A 52 -13.93 -8.12 5.39
C ILE A 52 -14.88 -8.94 6.27
N GLY A 53 -15.55 -8.26 7.21
CA GLY A 53 -16.51 -8.87 8.14
C GLY A 53 -15.87 -9.64 9.29
N ASN A 54 -14.55 -9.51 9.51
CA ASN A 54 -13.84 -10.17 10.60
C ASN A 54 -14.03 -9.40 11.93
N PRO A 55 -14.64 -10.03 12.97
CA PRO A 55 -14.87 -9.40 14.26
C PRO A 55 -13.61 -8.93 15.02
N ASP A 56 -12.44 -9.48 14.71
CA ASP A 56 -11.18 -9.08 15.36
C ASP A 56 -10.67 -7.73 14.86
N ASN A 57 -10.86 -7.42 13.57
CA ASN A 57 -10.58 -6.09 13.03
C ASN A 57 -11.48 -5.01 13.64
N LEU A 58 -12.73 -5.37 13.94
CA LEU A 58 -13.66 -4.47 14.60
C LEU A 58 -13.18 -4.04 15.99
N GLY A 59 -12.49 -4.91 16.72
CA GLY A 59 -11.91 -4.58 18.02
C GLY A 59 -10.88 -3.45 17.94
N ASN A 60 -10.01 -3.49 16.93
CA ASN A 60 -9.00 -2.45 16.68
C ASN A 60 -9.65 -1.13 16.25
N VAL A 61 -10.67 -1.18 15.37
CA VAL A 61 -11.43 0.01 14.97
C VAL A 61 -12.13 0.65 16.17
N ILE A 62 -12.74 -0.14 17.06
CA ILE A 62 -13.32 0.36 18.31
C ILE A 62 -12.25 1.05 19.17
N MET A 63 -11.08 0.44 19.30
CA MET A 63 -9.98 1.00 20.10
C MET A 63 -9.60 2.39 19.63
N ASP A 64 -9.37 2.53 18.34
CA ASP A 64 -8.96 3.78 17.74
C ASP A 64 -10.04 4.85 17.89
N VAL A 65 -11.30 4.54 17.55
CA VAL A 65 -12.40 5.49 17.66
C VAL A 65 -12.62 5.94 19.11
N VAL A 66 -12.62 5.02 20.07
CA VAL A 66 -12.80 5.37 21.50
C VAL A 66 -11.66 6.25 21.99
N TRP A 67 -10.42 5.90 21.63
CA TRP A 67 -9.26 6.66 22.08
C TRP A 67 -9.20 8.04 21.44
N GLU A 68 -9.50 8.14 20.14
CA GLU A 68 -9.55 9.39 19.40
C GLU A 68 -10.63 10.33 19.95
N GLN A 69 -11.84 9.83 20.21
CA GLN A 69 -12.91 10.64 20.80
C GLN A 69 -12.61 11.09 22.23
N PHE A 70 -11.96 10.23 23.04
CA PHE A 70 -11.49 10.60 24.37
C PHE A 70 -10.47 11.73 24.31
N LEU A 71 -9.42 11.59 23.49
CA LEU A 71 -8.37 12.60 23.33
C LEU A 71 -8.92 13.93 22.83
N ASN A 72 -9.79 13.92 21.82
CA ASN A 72 -10.42 15.12 21.29
C ASN A 72 -11.20 15.90 22.36
N GLN A 73 -11.99 15.22 23.18
CA GLN A 73 -12.76 15.87 24.26
C GLN A 73 -11.87 16.35 25.41
N VAL A 74 -10.77 15.65 25.70
CA VAL A 74 -9.75 16.10 26.66
C VAL A 74 -9.08 17.38 26.17
N ALA A 75 -8.74 17.49 24.87
CA ALA A 75 -8.16 18.70 24.31
C ALA A 75 -9.11 19.91 24.39
N VAL A 76 -10.41 19.72 24.13
CA VAL A 76 -11.42 20.78 24.27
C VAL A 76 -11.52 21.29 25.71
N THR A 77 -11.27 20.43 26.70
CA THR A 77 -11.39 20.77 28.12
C THR A 77 -10.10 21.38 28.71
N ALA A 78 -8.97 21.26 28.01
CA ALA A 78 -7.70 21.82 28.45
C ALA A 78 -7.66 23.34 28.21
N GLY A 79 -7.97 24.12 29.26
CA GLY A 79 -7.99 25.60 29.24
C GLY A 79 -6.61 26.27 29.33
N GLU A 80 -6.59 27.61 29.39
CA GLU A 80 -5.38 28.47 29.33
C GLU A 80 -4.25 28.11 30.32
N ASP A 81 -4.56 27.50 31.46
CA ASP A 81 -3.55 27.01 32.43
C ASP A 81 -2.62 25.93 31.84
N PHE A 82 -3.08 25.25 30.80
CA PHE A 82 -2.31 24.31 29.99
C PHE A 82 -1.08 24.96 29.35
N ILE A 83 -1.23 26.18 28.84
CA ILE A 83 -0.22 26.92 28.08
C ILE A 83 0.93 27.36 29.02
N LYS A 84 0.59 27.73 30.26
CA LYS A 84 1.54 28.16 31.29
C LYS A 84 2.41 27.01 31.81
N GLU A 85 1.85 25.82 32.03
CA GLU A 85 2.62 24.67 32.56
C GLU A 85 3.47 23.95 31.48
N ASN A 86 3.16 24.11 30.18
CA ASN A 86 3.84 23.41 29.08
C ASN A 86 4.89 24.24 28.32
N LYS A 87 5.52 25.24 28.96
CA LYS A 87 6.56 26.10 28.37
C LYS A 87 6.15 26.76 27.03
N GLY A 88 4.87 27.09 26.85
CA GLY A 88 4.35 27.70 25.63
C GLY A 88 4.01 26.74 24.48
N LEU A 89 4.15 25.42 24.67
CA LEU A 89 3.62 24.43 23.73
C LEU A 89 2.12 24.24 24.01
N HIS A 90 1.27 24.51 23.03
CA HIS A 90 -0.17 24.24 23.13
C HIS A 90 -0.42 22.73 23.07
N LEU A 91 -1.44 22.23 23.78
CA LEU A 91 -1.94 20.87 23.56
C LEU A 91 -2.94 20.94 22.44
N ASP A 92 -2.66 20.23 21.37
CA ASP A 92 -3.58 20.15 20.26
C ASP A 92 -3.75 18.71 19.80
N LEU A 93 -4.65 17.99 20.48
CA LEU A 93 -4.96 16.61 20.11
C LEU A 93 -5.93 16.53 18.93
N ARG A 94 -6.25 17.61 18.22
CA ARG A 94 -7.13 17.51 17.05
C ARG A 94 -6.43 16.72 15.94
N ASN A 95 -7.20 15.98 15.15
CA ASN A 95 -6.63 15.23 14.03
C ASN A 95 -5.85 16.12 13.08
N GLU A 96 -6.36 17.31 12.75
CA GLU A 96 -5.72 18.26 11.83
C GLU A 96 -4.34 18.76 12.31
N ALA A 97 -4.08 18.72 13.62
CA ALA A 97 -2.78 19.12 14.17
C ALA A 97 -1.70 18.02 14.03
N HIS A 98 -2.10 16.76 13.90
CA HIS A 98 -1.19 15.61 13.86
C HIS A 98 -1.22 14.81 12.56
N ILE A 99 -2.34 14.79 11.86
CA ILE A 99 -2.59 13.99 10.65
C ILE A 99 -2.71 14.95 9.47
N GLN A 100 -1.78 14.83 8.54
CA GLN A 100 -1.77 15.61 7.31
C GLN A 100 -2.63 14.92 6.25
N THR A 101 -3.52 15.67 5.61
CA THR A 101 -4.21 15.22 4.39
C THR A 101 -3.51 15.77 3.16
N THR A 102 -3.67 15.08 2.02
CA THR A 102 -3.14 15.52 0.72
C THR A 102 -3.65 16.92 0.36
N GLU A 103 -4.94 17.18 0.54
CA GLU A 103 -5.56 18.47 0.22
C GLU A 103 -5.00 19.60 1.10
N ASN A 104 -4.92 19.37 2.41
CA ASN A 104 -4.34 20.36 3.33
C ASN A 104 -2.86 20.61 2.99
N PHE A 105 -2.11 19.56 2.66
CA PHE A 105 -0.70 19.67 2.30
C PHE A 105 -0.53 20.48 1.01
N ALA A 106 -1.32 20.19 -0.02
CA ALA A 106 -1.31 20.93 -1.28
C ALA A 106 -1.60 22.43 -1.08
N ASN A 107 -2.50 22.76 -0.14
CA ASN A 107 -2.89 24.13 0.19
C ASN A 107 -1.95 24.83 1.18
N GLY A 108 -0.89 24.16 1.67
CA GLY A 108 0.04 24.72 2.66
C GLY A 108 -0.51 24.77 4.09
N ASN A 109 -1.60 24.04 4.38
CA ASN A 109 -2.13 23.86 5.73
C ASN A 109 -1.40 22.68 6.39
N ILE A 110 -0.34 22.98 7.14
CA ILE A 110 0.60 21.98 7.66
C ILE A 110 0.25 21.55 9.09
N ALA A 111 0.25 20.23 9.34
CA ALA A 111 0.10 19.64 10.66
C ALA A 111 1.32 19.95 11.53
N THR A 112 1.13 20.74 12.59
CA THR A 112 2.22 21.34 13.39
C THR A 112 2.65 20.51 14.60
N HIS A 113 1.88 19.49 15.00
CA HIS A 113 2.10 18.71 16.23
C HIS A 113 2.49 17.25 15.93
N ASN A 114 2.81 16.90 14.68
CA ASN A 114 3.31 15.56 14.36
C ASN A 114 4.78 15.42 14.79
N THR A 115 5.06 14.49 15.70
CA THR A 115 6.39 14.18 16.27
C THR A 115 7.11 13.03 15.56
N LYS A 116 6.48 12.48 14.53
CA LYS A 116 6.97 11.33 13.74
C LYS A 116 7.38 11.75 12.34
N ILE A 117 6.69 12.74 11.79
CA ILE A 117 6.89 13.27 10.45
C ILE A 117 6.90 14.79 10.58
N ASP A 118 8.00 15.42 10.17
CA ASP A 118 8.06 16.87 10.04
C ASP A 118 7.41 17.27 8.70
N TYR A 119 6.14 17.66 8.75
CA TYR A 119 5.43 18.09 7.56
C TYR A 119 5.82 19.48 7.09
N GLN A 120 6.39 20.31 7.96
CA GLN A 120 6.88 21.62 7.56
C GLN A 120 8.14 21.45 6.72
N GLU A 121 9.10 20.66 7.17
CA GLU A 121 10.29 20.30 6.41
C GLU A 121 9.91 19.65 5.07
N ARG A 122 8.98 18.67 5.07
CA ARG A 122 8.50 18.05 3.82
C ARG A 122 7.84 19.04 2.86
N TYR A 123 7.04 19.96 3.38
CA TYR A 123 6.40 20.98 2.56
C TYR A 123 7.44 21.94 1.99
N ASP A 124 8.39 22.40 2.79
CA ASP A 124 9.45 23.30 2.36
C ASP A 124 10.36 22.64 1.32
N ASP A 125 10.74 21.38 1.53
CA ASP A 125 11.48 20.55 0.58
C ASP A 125 10.70 20.38 -0.72
N TRP A 126 9.41 20.08 -0.64
CA TRP A 126 8.55 19.98 -1.82
C TRP A 126 8.49 21.31 -2.58
N GLN A 127 8.23 22.42 -1.87
CA GLN A 127 8.12 23.75 -2.43
C GLN A 127 9.44 24.25 -3.04
N SER A 128 10.60 23.81 -2.54
CA SER A 128 11.92 24.14 -3.07
C SER A 128 12.14 23.62 -4.50
N ASN A 129 11.36 22.62 -4.94
CA ASN A 129 11.44 22.08 -6.29
C ASN A 129 10.82 23.00 -7.35
N PHE A 130 10.12 24.07 -6.96
CA PHE A 130 9.39 24.95 -7.88
C PHE A 130 10.01 26.33 -8.02
N VAL A 131 10.00 26.85 -9.25
CA VAL A 131 10.40 28.24 -9.54
C VAL A 131 9.41 29.18 -8.86
N LYS A 132 9.94 30.18 -8.16
CA LYS A 132 9.16 31.21 -7.48
C LYS A 132 9.27 32.55 -8.21
N ASP A 133 8.18 33.31 -8.26
CA ASP A 133 8.19 34.70 -8.72
C ASP A 133 8.71 35.65 -7.64
N GLU A 134 8.81 36.95 -7.95
CA GLU A 134 9.28 37.98 -7.01
C GLU A 134 8.41 38.12 -5.74
N ASN A 135 7.17 37.64 -5.79
CA ASN A 135 6.22 37.64 -4.67
C ASN A 135 6.22 36.30 -3.91
N GLY A 136 7.06 35.33 -4.30
CA GLY A 136 7.14 34.01 -3.70
C GLY A 136 6.11 32.99 -4.20
N ASN A 137 5.31 33.30 -5.22
CA ASN A 137 4.33 32.37 -5.78
C ASN A 137 4.98 31.37 -6.73
N VAL A 138 4.43 30.15 -6.81
CA VAL A 138 4.87 29.14 -7.78
C VAL A 138 4.55 29.59 -9.21
N VAL A 139 5.59 29.70 -10.03
CA VAL A 139 5.44 29.97 -11.46
C VAL A 139 4.87 28.75 -12.15
N THR A 140 3.76 28.91 -12.87
CA THR A 140 3.15 27.84 -13.66
C THR A 140 3.37 28.06 -15.15
N HIS A 141 3.39 26.96 -15.90
CA HIS A 141 3.35 26.97 -17.36
C HIS A 141 2.16 26.15 -17.84
N THR A 142 1.66 26.47 -19.02
CA THR A 142 0.57 25.72 -19.65
C THR A 142 1.16 24.69 -20.58
N THR A 143 0.90 23.41 -20.32
CA THR A 143 1.22 22.33 -21.24
C THR A 143 0.38 22.45 -22.50
N ARG A 144 0.78 21.76 -23.55
CA ARG A 144 0.13 21.87 -24.84
C ARG A 144 -1.37 21.50 -24.84
N PRO A 145 -1.84 20.48 -24.09
CA PRO A 145 -3.27 20.22 -23.92
C PRO A 145 -4.03 21.27 -23.09
N GLY A 146 -3.37 22.34 -22.63
CA GLY A 146 -3.99 23.40 -21.83
C GLY A 146 -3.94 23.17 -20.32
N LYS A 147 -3.23 22.14 -19.84
CA LYS A 147 -3.08 21.87 -18.41
C LYS A 147 -2.06 22.82 -17.81
N LYS A 148 -2.38 23.49 -16.70
CA LYS A 148 -1.42 24.33 -15.96
C LYS A 148 -0.63 23.47 -14.99
N GLU A 149 0.69 23.57 -15.03
CA GLU A 149 1.60 22.81 -14.17
C GLU A 149 2.67 23.70 -13.55
N ALA A 150 3.10 23.35 -12.34
CA ALA A 150 4.19 24.05 -11.66
C ALA A 150 5.52 23.86 -12.41
N THR A 151 6.25 24.97 -12.57
CA THR A 151 7.56 24.99 -13.21
C THR A 151 8.62 24.52 -12.23
N LEU A 152 9.41 23.52 -12.62
CA LEU A 152 10.45 22.96 -11.75
C LEU A 152 11.73 23.80 -11.82
N VAL A 153 12.45 23.90 -10.69
CA VAL A 153 13.80 24.47 -10.67
C VAL A 153 14.77 23.57 -11.44
N LYS A 154 15.82 24.17 -12.00
CA LYS A 154 16.86 23.43 -12.71
C LYS A 154 17.54 22.45 -11.74
N GLY A 155 17.50 21.16 -12.07
CA GLY A 155 18.10 20.11 -11.26
C GLY A 155 17.17 19.43 -10.26
N ALA A 156 15.89 19.82 -10.16
CA ALA A 156 14.91 19.18 -9.26
C ALA A 156 14.77 17.66 -9.50
N ARG A 157 15.03 17.21 -10.73
CA ARG A 157 14.98 15.79 -11.14
C ARG A 157 16.25 15.01 -10.88
N LYS A 158 17.37 15.72 -10.67
CA LYS A 158 18.69 15.10 -10.51
C LYS A 158 18.70 13.95 -9.49
N PRO A 159 18.02 14.05 -8.32
CA PRO A 159 17.97 12.93 -7.37
C PRO A 159 17.32 11.65 -7.91
N PHE A 160 16.37 11.77 -8.85
CA PHE A 160 15.72 10.64 -9.50
C PHE A 160 16.56 10.06 -10.64
N ASP A 161 17.47 10.86 -11.20
CA ASP A 161 18.39 10.48 -12.27
C ASP A 161 19.72 9.92 -11.75
N ASP A 162 20.02 10.10 -10.45
CA ASP A 162 21.31 9.73 -9.89
C ASP A 162 21.45 8.21 -9.72
N GLY A 163 22.53 7.64 -10.24
CA GLY A 163 22.86 6.22 -10.10
C GLY A 163 21.95 5.23 -10.83
N ARG A 164 20.97 5.69 -11.62
CA ARG A 164 20.09 4.79 -12.41
C ARG A 164 20.72 4.36 -13.75
N PRO A 165 20.27 3.25 -14.36
CA PRO A 165 20.62 2.92 -15.73
C PRO A 165 20.23 4.03 -16.72
N SER A 166 21.07 4.30 -17.71
CA SER A 166 20.88 5.40 -18.67
C SER A 166 20.43 4.98 -20.07
N GLY A 167 20.32 3.67 -20.33
CA GLY A 167 20.05 3.12 -21.66
C GLY A 167 21.35 2.75 -22.38
N SER A 168 21.28 2.54 -23.70
CA SER A 168 22.42 2.13 -24.52
C SER A 168 22.66 3.09 -25.69
N ALA A 169 23.87 3.64 -25.73
CA ALA A 169 24.31 4.47 -26.86
C ALA A 169 24.40 3.65 -28.16
N GLU A 170 24.77 2.37 -28.08
CA GLU A 170 24.87 1.46 -29.23
C GLU A 170 23.51 1.10 -29.81
N LYS A 171 22.51 0.89 -28.94
CA LYS A 171 21.13 0.58 -29.34
C LYS A 171 20.27 1.82 -29.60
N HIS A 172 20.85 3.03 -29.43
CA HIS A 172 20.13 4.30 -29.49
C HIS A 172 18.90 4.37 -28.56
N THR A 173 19.07 3.91 -27.32
CA THR A 173 18.00 3.86 -26.29
C THR A 173 18.34 4.73 -25.08
N ASP A 174 17.29 5.23 -24.42
CA ASP A 174 17.32 5.85 -23.10
C ASP A 174 16.45 5.03 -22.12
N MET A 175 16.67 5.16 -20.81
CA MET A 175 15.70 4.68 -19.82
C MET A 175 14.62 5.73 -19.57
N ASP A 176 13.39 5.42 -19.98
CA ASP A 176 12.19 6.22 -19.72
C ASP A 176 11.66 5.95 -18.32
N HIS A 177 11.29 7.04 -17.64
CA HIS A 177 10.38 6.99 -16.50
C HIS A 177 8.96 7.13 -17.04
N THR A 178 8.21 6.02 -17.04
CA THR A 178 6.84 5.97 -17.57
C THR A 178 5.97 7.05 -16.90
N VAL A 179 5.91 7.03 -15.57
CA VAL A 179 5.53 8.16 -14.71
C VAL A 179 6.79 8.99 -14.48
N SER A 180 6.85 10.16 -15.12
CA SER A 180 8.06 10.98 -15.12
C SER A 180 8.40 11.48 -13.71
N ALA A 181 9.70 11.67 -13.43
CA ALA A 181 10.15 12.32 -12.18
C ALA A 181 9.47 13.70 -11.98
N ALA A 182 9.15 14.40 -13.06
CA ALA A 182 8.44 15.67 -13.02
C ALA A 182 7.00 15.53 -12.50
N GLU A 183 6.31 14.48 -12.91
CA GLU A 183 4.96 14.14 -12.44
C GLU A 183 5.00 13.82 -10.94
N ILE A 184 5.94 12.98 -10.50
CA ILE A 184 6.10 12.60 -9.08
C ILE A 184 6.42 13.82 -8.21
N ILE A 185 7.32 14.71 -8.65
CA ILE A 185 7.66 15.94 -7.91
C ILE A 185 6.44 16.86 -7.77
N ARG A 186 5.55 16.90 -8.77
CA ARG A 186 4.35 17.75 -8.73
C ARG A 186 3.20 17.13 -7.94
N ASP A 187 3.25 15.83 -7.65
CA ASP A 187 2.17 15.13 -6.96
C ASP A 187 2.12 15.47 -5.46
N PRO A 188 1.09 16.17 -4.97
CA PRO A 188 0.98 16.51 -3.55
C PRO A 188 0.83 15.27 -2.66
N ALA A 189 0.21 14.18 -3.14
CA ALA A 189 0.00 12.97 -2.34
C ALA A 189 1.34 12.25 -2.09
N ALA A 190 2.17 12.14 -3.12
CA ALA A 190 3.52 11.56 -2.96
C ALA A 190 4.39 12.39 -2.02
N ASN A 191 4.31 13.72 -2.08
CA ASN A 191 5.11 14.60 -1.23
C ASN A 191 4.58 14.69 0.22
N ALA A 192 3.27 14.57 0.41
CA ALA A 192 2.68 14.49 1.75
C ALA A 192 3.05 13.17 2.43
N HIS A 193 2.96 12.04 1.72
CA HIS A 193 2.91 10.73 2.37
C HIS A 193 4.16 9.86 2.19
N MET A 194 4.85 9.97 1.06
CA MET A 194 6.04 9.16 0.76
C MET A 194 7.32 9.91 1.17
N THR A 195 8.36 9.21 1.63
CA THR A 195 9.69 9.83 1.77
C THR A 195 10.31 10.11 0.41
N LYS A 196 11.36 10.93 0.35
CA LYS A 196 12.07 11.19 -0.91
C LYS A 196 12.67 9.92 -1.49
N GLU A 197 13.17 9.04 -0.62
CA GLU A 197 13.72 7.73 -0.98
C GLU A 197 12.64 6.81 -1.54
N GLU A 198 11.44 6.77 -0.95
CA GLU A 198 10.31 6.00 -1.47
C GLU A 198 9.88 6.52 -2.86
N GLN A 199 9.86 7.84 -3.07
CA GLN A 199 9.59 8.43 -4.39
C GLN A 199 10.64 8.03 -5.44
N ILE A 200 11.93 8.07 -5.08
CA ILE A 200 13.03 7.69 -5.97
C ILE A 200 13.00 6.18 -6.26
N ALA A 201 12.71 5.36 -5.25
CA ALA A 201 12.60 3.92 -5.38
C ALA A 201 11.47 3.53 -6.35
N PHE A 202 10.30 4.17 -6.24
CA PHE A 202 9.24 4.00 -7.23
C PHE A 202 9.68 4.43 -8.63
N ALA A 203 10.27 5.64 -8.76
CA ALA A 203 10.67 6.17 -10.06
C ALA A 203 11.64 5.22 -10.80
N ASN A 204 12.54 4.57 -10.07
CA ASN A 204 13.56 3.66 -10.57
C ASN A 204 13.20 2.17 -10.45
N SER A 205 11.94 1.85 -10.12
CA SER A 205 11.43 0.48 -10.07
C SER A 205 11.29 -0.15 -11.46
N GLU A 206 11.23 -1.48 -11.54
CA GLU A 206 10.97 -2.20 -12.80
C GLU A 206 9.61 -1.82 -13.42
N ALA A 207 8.60 -1.53 -12.60
CA ALA A 207 7.28 -1.10 -13.06
C ALA A 207 7.34 0.25 -13.80
N ASN A 208 8.20 1.18 -13.37
CA ASN A 208 8.25 2.54 -13.90
C ASN A 208 9.41 2.80 -14.88
N LEU A 209 10.50 2.04 -14.78
CA LEU A 209 11.72 2.28 -15.55
C LEU A 209 11.78 1.36 -16.77
N ASN A 210 11.78 1.93 -17.97
CA ASN A 210 11.65 1.19 -19.21
C ASN A 210 12.66 1.63 -20.26
N GLU A 211 13.39 0.69 -20.87
CA GLU A 211 14.22 1.02 -22.03
C GLU A 211 13.34 1.41 -23.23
N MET A 212 13.62 2.57 -23.82
CA MET A 212 12.85 3.16 -24.91
C MET A 212 13.81 3.76 -25.94
N ASP A 213 13.40 3.79 -27.22
CA ASP A 213 14.13 4.54 -28.24
C ASP A 213 14.34 6.00 -27.80
N LEU A 214 15.57 6.47 -27.96
CA LEU A 214 16.04 7.77 -27.48
C LEU A 214 15.26 8.94 -28.10
N SER A 215 14.82 8.82 -29.36
CA SER A 215 14.01 9.86 -30.01
C SER A 215 12.59 9.89 -29.46
N LEU A 216 12.01 8.72 -29.18
CA LEU A 216 10.69 8.61 -28.55
C LEU A 216 10.71 9.17 -27.13
N ASN A 217 11.68 8.76 -26.30
CA ASN A 217 11.83 9.22 -24.92
C ASN A 217 11.95 10.75 -24.85
N ARG A 218 12.81 11.33 -25.70
CA ARG A 218 12.99 12.80 -25.76
C ARG A 218 11.74 13.54 -26.28
N SER A 219 10.99 12.92 -27.18
CA SER A 219 9.72 13.47 -27.69
C SER A 219 8.59 13.45 -26.65
N LYS A 220 8.51 12.35 -25.89
CA LYS A 220 7.60 12.18 -24.75
C LYS A 220 7.90 13.24 -23.69
N GLY A 221 9.14 13.29 -23.21
CA GLY A 221 9.56 14.17 -22.12
C GLY A 221 8.75 13.89 -20.86
N ASP A 222 8.16 14.93 -20.26
CA ASP A 222 7.40 14.78 -19.00
C ASP A 222 5.96 14.32 -19.17
N LYS A 223 5.48 14.22 -20.42
CA LYS A 223 4.09 13.88 -20.70
C LYS A 223 3.83 12.45 -20.31
N SER A 224 2.61 12.19 -19.85
CA SER A 224 2.14 10.79 -19.78
C SER A 224 2.18 10.15 -21.15
N THR A 225 2.34 8.83 -21.22
CA THR A 225 2.34 8.08 -22.48
C THR A 225 1.07 8.36 -23.29
N THR A 226 -0.08 8.35 -22.63
CA THR A 226 -1.38 8.68 -23.23
C THR A 226 -1.40 10.13 -23.76
N GLU A 227 -0.97 11.11 -22.96
CA GLU A 227 -0.92 12.51 -23.41
C GLU A 227 0.00 12.69 -24.62
N TRP A 228 1.16 12.03 -24.63
CA TRP A 228 2.10 12.11 -25.74
C TRP A 228 1.53 11.49 -27.01
N LEU A 229 0.99 10.27 -26.95
CA LEU A 229 0.47 9.54 -28.12
C LEU A 229 -0.78 10.21 -28.71
N ASP A 230 -1.65 10.77 -27.88
CA ASP A 230 -2.95 11.27 -28.32
C ASP A 230 -2.93 12.72 -28.81
N ASN A 231 -1.92 13.51 -28.42
CA ASN A 231 -1.86 14.94 -28.74
C ASN A 231 -0.81 15.26 -29.82
N PRO A 232 -1.18 16.01 -30.87
CA PRO A 232 -0.25 16.37 -31.94
C PRO A 232 0.84 17.34 -31.45
N ASN A 233 2.00 17.31 -32.10
CA ASN A 233 3.14 18.22 -31.92
C ASN A 233 2.89 19.60 -32.57
N ALA A 234 3.87 20.52 -32.53
CA ALA A 234 3.71 21.93 -32.97
C ALA A 234 3.24 22.07 -34.42
N ASN A 235 3.54 21.07 -35.23
CA ASN A 235 3.23 20.99 -36.64
C ASN A 235 1.91 20.25 -36.92
N GLY A 236 1.15 19.86 -35.89
CA GLY A 236 -0.12 19.14 -36.03
C GLY A 236 0.03 17.63 -36.16
N GLN A 237 1.23 17.06 -35.96
CA GLN A 237 1.51 15.65 -36.19
C GLN A 237 1.54 14.84 -34.89
N LYS A 238 0.90 13.68 -34.84
CA LYS A 238 0.98 12.74 -33.71
C LYS A 238 2.28 11.94 -33.71
N PRO A 239 2.72 11.37 -32.58
CA PRO A 239 3.96 10.58 -32.54
C PRO A 239 3.99 9.44 -33.56
N ASN A 240 2.89 8.70 -33.76
CA ASN A 240 2.81 7.63 -34.75
C ASN A 240 2.84 8.09 -36.22
N GLU A 241 2.73 9.40 -36.48
CA GLU A 241 2.89 10.00 -37.81
C GLU A 241 4.34 10.49 -38.04
N ILE A 242 5.15 10.56 -36.99
CA ILE A 242 6.53 11.08 -37.00
C ILE A 242 7.54 9.95 -36.82
N PHE A 243 7.19 8.95 -36.01
CA PHE A 243 8.02 7.82 -35.63
C PHE A 243 7.37 6.52 -36.06
N ASP A 244 8.20 5.50 -36.28
CA ASP A 244 7.75 4.13 -36.60
C ASP A 244 7.25 3.43 -35.33
N ILE A 245 6.04 3.82 -34.89
CA ILE A 245 5.35 3.22 -33.76
C ILE A 245 4.24 2.33 -34.31
N SER A 246 4.44 1.01 -34.22
CA SER A 246 3.40 0.06 -34.61
C SER A 246 2.21 0.11 -33.65
N ASP A 247 1.03 -0.33 -34.11
CA ASP A 247 -0.14 -0.49 -33.23
C ASP A 247 0.13 -1.41 -32.02
N LYS A 248 1.07 -2.35 -32.17
CA LYS A 248 1.51 -3.25 -31.10
C LYS A 248 2.34 -2.49 -30.07
N ASP A 249 3.23 -1.60 -30.51
CA ASP A 249 4.08 -0.80 -29.62
C ASP A 249 3.27 0.25 -28.87
N ASP A 250 2.32 0.92 -29.54
CA ASP A 250 1.37 1.84 -28.89
C ASP A 250 0.62 1.14 -27.74
N LYS A 251 0.01 -0.02 -28.02
CA LYS A 251 -0.69 -0.83 -27.01
C LYS A 251 0.24 -1.26 -25.87
N LYS A 252 1.47 -1.65 -26.17
CA LYS A 252 2.46 -2.07 -25.17
C LYS A 252 2.87 -0.90 -24.27
N MET A 253 3.10 0.28 -24.83
CA MET A 253 3.44 1.49 -24.06
C MET A 253 2.28 1.91 -23.16
N ARG A 254 1.03 1.85 -23.65
CA ARG A 254 -0.16 2.13 -22.84
C ARG A 254 -0.38 1.12 -21.72
N LYS A 255 -0.11 -0.17 -21.97
CA LYS A 255 -0.18 -1.20 -20.92
C LYS A 255 0.83 -0.90 -19.81
N LYS A 256 2.07 -0.61 -20.17
CA LYS A 256 3.12 -0.22 -19.21
C LYS A 256 2.78 1.07 -18.44
N ASP A 257 2.16 2.05 -19.10
CA ASP A 257 1.67 3.28 -18.43
C ASP A 257 0.56 2.97 -17.42
N ALA A 258 -0.36 2.05 -17.74
CA ALA A 258 -1.37 1.59 -16.79
C ALA A 258 -0.75 0.84 -15.61
N GLU A 259 0.15 -0.10 -15.85
CA GLU A 259 0.87 -0.89 -14.82
C GLU A 259 1.66 0.03 -13.87
N ALA A 260 2.47 0.95 -14.42
CA ALA A 260 3.25 1.90 -13.63
C ALA A 260 2.36 2.80 -12.76
N ARG A 261 1.21 3.22 -13.27
CA ARG A 261 0.24 4.07 -12.54
C ARG A 261 -0.49 3.30 -11.45
N GLU A 262 -0.86 2.05 -11.70
CA GLU A 262 -1.48 1.18 -10.70
C GLU A 262 -0.54 0.97 -9.50
N GLU A 263 0.71 0.62 -9.77
CA GLU A 263 1.73 0.45 -8.73
C GLU A 263 2.02 1.77 -8.00
N TYR A 264 2.07 2.90 -8.72
CA TYR A 264 2.23 4.22 -8.10
C TYR A 264 1.11 4.54 -7.11
N GLU A 265 -0.15 4.33 -7.51
CA GLU A 265 -1.32 4.58 -6.66
C GLU A 265 -1.36 3.63 -5.45
N LYS A 266 -0.94 2.37 -5.62
CA LYS A 266 -0.81 1.40 -4.53
C LYS A 266 0.21 1.88 -3.49
N GLN A 267 1.42 2.25 -3.91
CA GLN A 267 2.45 2.75 -3.00
C GLN A 267 2.02 4.04 -2.28
N LYS A 268 1.36 4.98 -2.98
CA LYS A 268 0.81 6.19 -2.35
C LYS A 268 -0.24 5.86 -1.27
N LYS A 269 -1.16 4.93 -1.54
CA LYS A 269 -2.18 4.50 -0.55
C LYS A 269 -1.55 3.84 0.67
N GLU A 270 -0.50 3.05 0.48
CA GLU A 270 0.24 2.45 1.60
C GLU A 270 0.97 3.52 2.43
N ALA A 271 1.62 4.46 1.77
CA ALA A 271 2.30 5.58 2.42
C ALA A 271 1.31 6.46 3.21
N GLU A 272 0.14 6.75 2.66
CA GLU A 272 -0.92 7.51 3.33
C GLU A 272 -1.42 6.77 4.60
N LYS A 273 -1.60 5.45 4.54
CA LYS A 273 -1.95 4.66 5.74
C LYS A 273 -0.86 4.78 6.82
N LYS A 274 0.42 4.69 6.43
CA LYS A 274 1.56 4.84 7.36
C LYS A 274 1.60 6.25 7.98
N SER A 275 1.37 7.29 7.19
CA SER A 275 1.42 8.68 7.64
C SER A 275 0.27 9.02 8.61
N ILE A 276 -0.94 8.51 8.36
CA ILE A 276 -2.09 8.59 9.26
C ILE A 276 -1.80 7.89 10.58
N GLU A 277 -1.25 6.67 10.54
CA GLU A 277 -0.88 5.92 11.74
C GLU A 277 0.21 6.66 12.55
N ALA A 278 1.21 7.24 11.88
CA ALA A 278 2.22 8.08 12.51
C ALA A 278 1.61 9.31 13.21
N GLY A 279 0.63 9.96 12.57
CA GLY A 279 -0.13 11.06 13.16
C GLY A 279 -0.92 10.65 14.41
N LYS A 280 -1.66 9.54 14.34
CA LYS A 280 -2.34 8.95 15.51
C LYS A 280 -1.37 8.62 16.64
N GLN A 281 -0.19 8.09 16.33
CA GLN A 281 0.85 7.83 17.32
C GLN A 281 1.39 9.11 17.95
N SER A 282 1.55 10.18 17.16
CA SER A 282 1.96 11.48 17.67
C SER A 282 0.92 12.06 18.63
N GLN A 283 -0.35 12.06 18.24
CA GLN A 283 -1.48 12.49 19.06
C GLN A 283 -1.54 11.74 20.39
N LYS A 284 -1.39 10.40 20.34
CA LYS A 284 -1.26 9.56 21.53
C LYS A 284 -0.08 10.02 22.40
N LYS A 285 1.12 10.15 21.81
CA LYS A 285 2.33 10.56 22.54
C LYS A 285 2.22 11.95 23.18
N GLU A 286 1.63 12.92 22.48
CA GLU A 286 1.45 14.27 23.01
C GLU A 286 0.57 14.25 24.26
N ALA A 287 -0.53 13.50 24.24
CA ALA A 287 -1.40 13.31 25.40
C ALA A 287 -0.65 12.73 26.62
N PHE A 288 0.34 11.86 26.40
CA PHE A 288 1.18 11.28 27.46
C PHE A 288 2.38 12.17 27.86
N ARG A 289 2.89 13.03 26.96
CA ARG A 289 4.08 13.89 27.20
C ARG A 289 3.85 14.96 28.25
N ILE A 290 2.60 15.38 28.45
CA ILE A 290 2.22 16.46 29.38
C ILE A 290 2.17 15.96 30.84
N GLY A 291 2.77 14.80 31.11
CA GLY A 291 2.78 14.11 32.39
C GLY A 291 3.78 14.66 33.40
N GLY A 292 3.61 15.91 33.84
CA GLY A 292 4.44 16.49 34.91
C GLY A 292 4.10 16.01 36.34
N LYS A 293 3.04 15.22 36.55
CA LYS A 293 2.60 14.78 37.89
C LYS A 293 2.20 13.29 37.87
N ALA A 294 2.77 12.50 38.79
CA ALA A 294 2.61 11.05 38.88
C ALA A 294 1.13 10.56 38.85
N LEU A 295 0.21 11.34 39.43
CA LEU A 295 -1.22 11.04 39.45
C LEU A 295 -1.86 11.00 38.04
N ARG A 296 -1.42 11.87 37.13
CA ARG A 296 -1.94 11.92 35.74
C ARG A 296 -1.46 10.72 34.91
N ALA A 297 -0.21 10.30 35.09
CA ALA A 297 0.33 9.11 34.44
C ALA A 297 -0.38 7.84 34.90
N VAL A 298 -0.62 7.71 36.21
CA VAL A 298 -1.39 6.60 36.79
C VAL A 298 -2.82 6.59 36.26
N LEU A 299 -3.48 7.75 36.16
CA LEU A 299 -4.83 7.80 35.58
C LEU A 299 -4.86 7.40 34.10
N MET A 300 -3.97 7.93 33.27
CA MET A 300 -3.94 7.60 31.84
C MET A 300 -3.65 6.11 31.61
N GLN A 301 -2.78 5.52 32.44
CA GLN A 301 -2.54 4.07 32.42
C GLN A 301 -3.80 3.28 32.78
N LEU A 302 -4.51 3.67 33.85
CA LEU A 302 -5.75 3.04 34.26
C LEU A 302 -6.85 3.15 33.18
N LEU A 303 -6.96 4.31 32.51
CA LEU A 303 -7.91 4.51 31.40
C LEU A 303 -7.56 3.64 30.19
N ALA A 304 -6.27 3.55 29.83
CA ALA A 304 -5.81 2.68 28.76
C ALA A 304 -6.11 1.19 29.06
N ASP A 305 -5.91 0.76 30.30
CA ASP A 305 -6.23 -0.59 30.74
C ASP A 305 -7.74 -0.85 30.73
N LEU A 306 -8.57 0.15 31.07
CA LEU A 306 -10.02 0.06 30.94
C LEU A 306 -10.47 -0.05 29.47
N VAL A 307 -9.89 0.72 28.54
CA VAL A 307 -10.18 0.59 27.09
C VAL A 307 -9.91 -0.84 26.65
N LYS A 308 -8.70 -1.36 26.94
CA LYS A 308 -8.30 -2.71 26.55
C LYS A 308 -9.25 -3.76 27.11
N GLU A 309 -9.66 -3.63 28.37
CA GLU A 309 -10.57 -4.57 29.02
C GLU A 309 -12.00 -4.51 28.46
N ILE A 310 -12.50 -3.30 28.19
CA ILE A 310 -13.78 -3.10 27.49
C ILE A 310 -13.73 -3.77 26.11
N ILE A 311 -12.68 -3.52 25.33
CA ILE A 311 -12.53 -4.08 23.98
C ILE A 311 -12.43 -5.59 24.01
N ALA A 312 -11.60 -6.16 24.90
CA ALA A 312 -11.49 -7.61 25.04
C ALA A 312 -12.85 -8.26 25.32
N LYS A 313 -13.65 -7.66 26.21
CA LYS A 313 -15.02 -8.14 26.51
C LYS A 313 -15.98 -7.91 25.34
N LEU A 314 -15.86 -6.80 24.60
CA LEU A 314 -16.66 -6.53 23.40
C LEU A 314 -16.36 -7.53 22.28
N VAL A 315 -15.09 -7.79 21.98
CA VAL A 315 -14.65 -8.78 20.98
C VAL A 315 -15.18 -10.16 21.38
N LYS A 316 -15.05 -10.54 22.66
CA LYS A 316 -15.63 -11.78 23.18
C LYS A 316 -17.16 -11.83 23.02
N TRP A 317 -17.85 -10.71 23.25
CA TRP A 317 -19.29 -10.59 23.03
C TRP A 317 -19.68 -10.73 21.56
N PHE A 318 -18.96 -10.09 20.63
CA PHE A 318 -19.16 -10.24 19.17
C PHE A 318 -18.99 -11.69 18.70
N LYS A 319 -18.06 -12.44 19.31
CA LYS A 319 -17.81 -13.87 19.07
C LYS A 319 -18.85 -14.79 19.72
N SER A 320 -19.67 -14.30 20.65
CA SER A 320 -20.65 -15.13 21.37
C SER A 320 -21.92 -15.43 20.55
N ALA A 321 -22.54 -16.58 20.81
CA ALA A 321 -23.77 -17.01 20.14
C ALA A 321 -25.03 -16.26 20.64
N LYS A 322 -25.02 -15.70 21.87
CA LYS A 322 -26.12 -14.93 22.46
C LYS A 322 -25.85 -13.42 22.34
N LYS A 323 -26.22 -12.84 21.20
CA LYS A 323 -26.01 -11.41 20.90
C LYS A 323 -27.23 -10.59 21.35
N GLY A 324 -27.24 -10.10 22.59
CA GLY A 324 -28.28 -9.23 23.13
C GLY A 324 -27.72 -7.96 23.79
N LEU A 325 -28.43 -6.83 23.71
CA LEU A 325 -28.04 -5.59 24.39
C LEU A 325 -27.83 -5.78 25.91
N ASP A 326 -28.58 -6.69 26.52
CA ASP A 326 -28.46 -6.97 27.96
C ASP A 326 -27.15 -7.69 28.28
N THR A 327 -26.74 -8.66 27.44
CA THR A 327 -25.43 -9.33 27.57
C THR A 327 -24.23 -8.41 27.26
N LEU A 328 -24.44 -7.41 26.39
CA LEU A 328 -23.46 -6.34 26.13
C LEU A 328 -23.31 -5.44 27.34
N LEU A 329 -24.44 -5.08 27.98
CA LEU A 329 -24.45 -4.30 29.21
C LEU A 329 -23.71 -5.04 30.33
N ASP A 330 -23.93 -6.34 30.49
CA ASP A 330 -23.27 -7.12 31.53
C ASP A 330 -21.75 -7.17 31.30
N SER A 331 -21.31 -7.31 30.06
CA SER A 331 -19.90 -7.20 29.69
C SER A 331 -19.29 -5.84 30.03
N LEU A 332 -20.04 -4.75 29.79
CA LEU A 332 -19.62 -3.38 30.13
C LEU A 332 -19.60 -3.15 31.66
N LYS A 333 -20.60 -3.64 32.39
CA LYS A 333 -20.63 -3.59 33.87
C LYS A 333 -19.40 -4.27 34.46
N GLU A 334 -19.04 -5.44 33.96
CA GLU A 334 -17.87 -6.16 34.43
C GLU A 334 -16.56 -5.40 34.16
N ALA A 335 -16.40 -4.80 32.97
CA ALA A 335 -15.21 -3.99 32.65
C ALA A 335 -15.08 -2.77 33.58
N ILE A 336 -16.19 -2.06 33.79
CA ILE A 336 -16.22 -0.89 34.67
C ILE A 336 -15.95 -1.30 36.13
N HIS A 337 -16.52 -2.41 36.59
CA HIS A 337 -16.28 -2.94 37.94
C HIS A 337 -14.80 -3.31 38.16
N SER A 338 -14.19 -3.96 37.16
CA SER A 338 -12.76 -4.31 37.19
C SER A 338 -11.87 -3.07 37.23
N PHE A 339 -12.17 -2.06 36.42
CA PHE A 339 -11.46 -0.78 36.46
C PHE A 339 -11.54 -0.09 37.82
N ILE A 340 -12.73 -0.02 38.43
CA ILE A 340 -12.89 0.60 39.76
C ILE A 340 -12.08 -0.16 40.80
N SER A 341 -12.07 -1.50 40.70
CA SER A 341 -11.28 -2.35 41.58
C SER A 341 -9.77 -2.12 41.40
N LYS A 342 -9.29 -1.94 40.16
CA LYS A 342 -7.89 -1.63 39.86
C LYS A 342 -7.51 -0.20 40.28
N MET A 343 -8.36 0.78 39.99
CA MET A 343 -8.19 2.17 40.41
C MET A 343 -8.08 2.28 41.93
N LYS A 344 -8.91 1.53 42.68
CA LYS A 344 -8.78 1.39 44.14
C LYS A 344 -7.36 0.97 44.52
N THR A 345 -6.83 -0.10 43.93
CA THR A 345 -5.48 -0.60 44.22
C THR A 345 -4.39 0.43 43.89
N HIS A 346 -4.47 1.09 42.72
CA HIS A 346 -3.43 2.01 42.25
C HIS A 346 -3.46 3.39 42.93
N MET A 347 -4.63 3.90 43.32
CA MET A 347 -4.75 5.18 44.05
C MET A 347 -4.44 5.03 45.55
N ILE A 348 -4.78 3.90 46.19
CA ILE A 348 -4.44 3.63 47.60
C ILE A 348 -2.92 3.63 47.83
N ASN A 349 -2.15 3.11 46.87
CA ASN A 349 -0.70 3.04 46.97
C ASN A 349 0.02 4.40 46.82
N ALA A 350 -0.70 5.46 46.41
CA ALA A 350 -0.14 6.79 46.14
C ALA A 350 -0.38 7.83 47.26
N GLY A 351 -1.17 7.53 48.31
CA GLY A 351 -1.40 8.44 49.43
C GLY A 351 -2.22 7.81 50.57
N ASN A 352 -1.70 7.80 51.79
CA ASN A 352 -2.02 6.77 52.78
C ASN A 352 -3.16 7.09 53.79
N THR A 353 -4.14 7.95 53.50
CA THR A 353 -5.10 8.34 54.57
C THR A 353 -6.55 8.62 54.18
N VAL A 354 -6.96 8.60 52.90
CA VAL A 354 -8.36 8.95 52.52
C VAL A 354 -9.10 7.83 51.77
N PHE A 355 -8.44 6.74 51.38
CA PHE A 355 -8.98 5.87 50.32
C PHE A 355 -9.69 4.57 50.77
N SER A 356 -9.49 4.08 52.00
CA SER A 356 -10.04 2.77 52.42
C SER A 356 -11.55 2.80 52.73
N THR A 357 -12.09 3.91 53.25
CA THR A 357 -13.52 4.07 53.59
C THR A 357 -14.41 4.31 52.36
N VAL A 358 -13.82 4.64 51.20
CA VAL A 358 -14.54 5.11 50.01
C VAL A 358 -14.91 3.96 49.04
N ALA A 359 -14.24 2.80 49.14
CA ALA A 359 -14.42 1.67 48.21
C ALA A 359 -15.85 1.12 48.14
N THR A 360 -16.61 1.13 49.24
CA THR A 360 -17.99 0.63 49.30
C THR A 360 -19.02 1.70 48.92
N ALA A 361 -18.68 2.97 49.11
CA ALA A 361 -19.52 4.13 48.75
C ALA A 361 -19.52 4.41 47.24
N ILE A 362 -18.50 3.95 46.51
CA ILE A 362 -18.32 4.17 45.07
C ILE A 362 -19.25 3.28 44.21
N ILE A 363 -19.54 2.05 44.63
CA ILE A 363 -20.17 1.04 43.77
C ILE A 363 -21.63 1.41 43.42
N GLY A 364 -22.41 1.86 44.42
CA GLY A 364 -23.83 2.17 44.25
C GLY A 364 -24.13 3.29 43.23
N PRO A 365 -23.58 4.51 43.39
CA PRO A 365 -23.84 5.62 42.47
C PRO A 365 -23.30 5.37 41.04
N ILE A 366 -22.22 4.58 40.91
CA ILE A 366 -21.72 4.16 39.59
C ILE A 366 -22.70 3.23 38.88
N PHE A 367 -23.32 2.26 39.56
CA PHE A 367 -24.33 1.40 38.93
C PHE A 367 -25.53 2.21 38.39
N GLY A 368 -25.92 3.28 39.11
CA GLY A 368 -26.91 4.23 38.62
C GLY A 368 -26.48 4.93 37.33
N THR A 369 -25.20 5.26 37.21
CA THR A 369 -24.59 5.88 36.03
C THR A 369 -24.47 4.90 34.85
N ILE A 370 -24.10 3.64 35.11
CA ILE A 370 -24.09 2.56 34.11
C ILE A 370 -25.50 2.30 33.56
N LYS A 371 -26.53 2.40 34.40
CA LYS A 371 -27.92 2.28 33.95
C LYS A 371 -28.33 3.42 33.01
N LYS A 372 -27.83 4.64 33.23
CA LYS A 372 -28.04 5.77 32.31
C LYS A 372 -27.31 5.55 30.98
N VAL A 373 -26.07 5.07 31.03
CA VAL A 373 -25.31 4.61 29.86
C VAL A 373 -26.09 3.54 29.08
N TRP A 374 -26.69 2.56 29.75
CA TRP A 374 -27.52 1.54 29.12
C TRP A 374 -28.74 2.11 28.40
N MET A 375 -29.46 3.06 29.01
CA MET A 375 -30.61 3.70 28.37
C MET A 375 -30.21 4.41 27.07
N LEU A 376 -29.04 5.04 27.06
CA LEU A 376 -28.47 5.73 25.89
C LEU A 376 -27.98 4.74 24.82
N LEU A 377 -27.29 3.66 25.21
CA LEU A 377 -26.94 2.56 24.31
C LEU A 377 -28.18 1.95 23.64
N LYS A 378 -29.26 1.77 24.41
CA LYS A 378 -30.56 1.28 23.90
C LYS A 378 -31.17 2.25 22.88
N GLN A 379 -31.00 3.55 23.08
CA GLN A 379 -31.44 4.59 22.14
C GLN A 379 -30.59 4.61 20.86
N GLY A 380 -29.26 4.56 20.97
CA GLY A 380 -28.36 4.42 19.81
C GLY A 380 -28.62 3.15 19.02
N TRP A 381 -28.90 2.04 19.69
CA TRP A 381 -29.31 0.78 19.06
C TRP A 381 -30.65 0.86 18.32
N LYS A 382 -31.58 1.70 18.79
CA LYS A 382 -32.84 1.96 18.07
C LYS A 382 -32.54 2.68 16.75
N SER A 383 -31.71 3.72 16.76
CA SER A 383 -31.28 4.43 15.55
C SER A 383 -30.54 3.50 14.58
N LEU A 384 -29.71 2.58 15.08
CA LEU A 384 -29.06 1.54 14.29
C LEU A 384 -30.07 0.56 13.65
N LYS A 385 -31.08 0.13 14.43
CA LYS A 385 -32.17 -0.69 13.90
C LYS A 385 -32.95 0.05 12.81
N ASP A 386 -33.19 1.35 12.97
CA ASP A 386 -33.90 2.16 11.99
C ASP A 386 -33.08 2.34 10.71
N ALA A 387 -31.76 2.53 10.82
CA ALA A 387 -30.81 2.49 9.71
C ALA A 387 -30.83 1.14 8.97
N VAL A 388 -30.77 0.02 9.70
CA VAL A 388 -30.86 -1.32 9.11
C VAL A 388 -32.22 -1.56 8.46
N ASN A 389 -33.30 -1.07 9.08
CA ASN A 389 -34.65 -1.19 8.55
C ASN A 389 -34.81 -0.35 7.28
N TYR A 390 -34.23 0.85 7.21
CA TYR A 390 -34.17 1.67 6.02
C TYR A 390 -33.53 0.88 4.86
N ILE A 391 -32.36 0.27 5.08
CA ILE A 391 -31.73 -0.58 4.06
C ILE A 391 -32.61 -1.79 3.67
N LYS A 392 -33.38 -2.36 4.61
CA LYS A 392 -34.27 -3.52 4.38
C LYS A 392 -35.51 -3.23 3.54
N ARG A 393 -35.94 -1.97 3.43
CA ARG A 393 -37.19 -1.64 2.73
C ARG A 393 -37.11 -2.02 1.25
N PRO A 394 -38.15 -2.64 0.68
CA PRO A 394 -38.18 -3.01 -0.74
C PRO A 394 -37.89 -1.83 -1.69
N GLU A 395 -38.39 -0.64 -1.34
CA GLU A 395 -38.18 0.63 -2.06
C GLU A 395 -36.71 1.08 -2.13
N ASN A 396 -35.86 0.55 -1.26
CA ASN A 396 -34.43 0.85 -1.21
C ASN A 396 -33.57 -0.24 -1.84
N LYS A 397 -34.18 -1.36 -2.28
CA LYS A 397 -33.47 -2.41 -3.04
C LYS A 397 -33.15 -1.88 -4.44
N GLY A 398 -31.86 -1.81 -4.78
CA GLY A 398 -31.36 -1.35 -6.09
C GLY A 398 -30.83 0.09 -6.13
N LYS A 399 -30.84 0.83 -5.00
CA LYS A 399 -30.15 2.12 -4.92
C LYS A 399 -28.62 1.92 -4.95
N PRO A 400 -27.85 2.87 -5.53
CA PRO A 400 -26.39 2.83 -5.48
C PRO A 400 -25.87 2.71 -4.04
N ILE A 401 -24.86 1.87 -3.82
CA ILE A 401 -24.30 1.57 -2.49
C ILE A 401 -23.89 2.85 -1.76
N GLY A 402 -23.20 3.77 -2.44
CA GLY A 402 -22.82 5.06 -1.87
C GLY A 402 -24.01 5.89 -1.36
N ARG A 403 -25.17 5.82 -2.02
CA ARG A 403 -26.39 6.52 -1.58
C ARG A 403 -27.07 5.84 -0.40
N LEU A 404 -27.05 4.51 -0.37
CA LEU A 404 -27.53 3.74 0.79
C LEU A 404 -26.65 4.00 2.02
N LEU A 405 -25.33 4.03 1.84
CA LEU A 405 -24.35 4.37 2.87
C LEU A 405 -24.57 5.79 3.42
N LEU A 406 -24.72 6.78 2.53
CA LEU A 406 -24.95 8.16 2.92
C LEU A 406 -26.25 8.35 3.72
N GLU A 407 -27.37 7.79 3.26
CA GLU A 407 -28.66 7.91 3.96
C GLU A 407 -28.70 7.11 5.26
N THR A 408 -28.04 5.95 5.29
CA THR A 408 -27.85 5.18 6.52
C THR A 408 -26.97 5.93 7.51
N GLY A 409 -25.89 6.53 7.03
CA GLY A 409 -25.00 7.40 7.80
C GLY A 409 -25.74 8.60 8.38
N LYS A 410 -26.62 9.26 7.63
CA LYS A 410 -27.48 10.35 8.13
C LYS A 410 -28.41 9.88 9.25
N ILE A 411 -29.03 8.69 9.14
CA ILE A 411 -29.90 8.13 10.19
C ILE A 411 -29.09 7.82 11.45
N ILE A 412 -27.89 7.25 11.30
CA ILE A 412 -26.98 6.96 12.40
C ILE A 412 -26.51 8.27 13.06
N ILE A 413 -26.04 9.24 12.27
CA ILE A 413 -25.58 10.55 12.73
C ILE A 413 -26.72 11.28 13.44
N ALA A 414 -27.90 11.40 12.85
CA ALA A 414 -29.06 12.05 13.48
C ALA A 414 -29.49 11.36 14.78
N GLY A 415 -29.37 10.03 14.84
CA GLY A 415 -29.60 9.23 16.05
C GLY A 415 -28.52 9.42 17.13
N LEU A 416 -27.28 9.70 16.72
CA LEU A 416 -26.15 9.98 17.60
C LEU A 416 -26.09 11.46 18.04
N THR A 417 -26.44 12.43 17.19
CA THR A 417 -26.46 13.87 17.51
C THR A 417 -27.72 14.29 18.25
N GLY A 418 -28.88 13.68 17.96
CA GLY A 418 -30.12 13.90 18.73
C GLY A 418 -30.05 13.43 20.20
N ALA A 419 -29.04 12.63 20.56
CA ALA A 419 -28.74 12.17 21.91
C ALA A 419 -27.26 12.42 22.32
N GLY A 420 -26.59 13.37 21.64
CA GLY A 420 -25.14 13.63 21.57
C GLY A 420 -24.21 13.13 22.68
N ALA A 421 -23.02 12.66 22.29
CA ALA A 421 -21.89 12.31 23.18
C ALA A 421 -21.58 13.39 24.26
N LEU A 422 -21.85 14.66 23.97
CA LEU A 422 -21.77 15.78 24.93
C LEU A 422 -22.72 15.61 26.12
N VAL A 423 -23.94 15.12 25.89
CA VAL A 423 -24.91 14.81 26.96
C VAL A 423 -24.49 13.56 27.73
N ILE A 424 -23.84 12.59 27.06
CA ILE A 424 -23.39 11.34 27.70
C ILE A 424 -22.28 11.64 28.72
N GLY A 425 -21.29 12.44 28.33
CA GLY A 425 -20.20 12.87 29.22
C GLY A 425 -20.72 13.62 30.44
N GLU A 426 -21.56 14.64 30.23
CA GLU A 426 -22.13 15.44 31.33
C GLU A 426 -23.02 14.66 32.29
N VAL A 427 -23.84 13.72 31.78
CA VAL A 427 -24.74 12.91 32.62
C VAL A 427 -23.93 11.94 33.50
N ILE A 428 -22.84 11.41 32.97
CA ILE A 428 -21.92 10.55 33.70
C ILE A 428 -21.11 11.36 34.71
N GLU A 429 -20.55 12.49 34.29
CA GLU A 429 -19.82 13.43 35.15
C GLU A 429 -20.67 13.84 36.35
N LYS A 430 -21.90 14.35 36.14
CA LYS A 430 -22.82 14.74 37.22
C LYS A 430 -23.17 13.57 38.14
N GLY A 431 -23.23 12.34 37.61
CA GLY A 431 -23.42 11.13 38.42
C GLY A 431 -22.22 10.81 39.29
N LEU A 432 -21.01 10.95 38.75
CA LEU A 432 -19.75 10.65 39.43
C LEU A 432 -19.37 11.73 40.45
N MET A 433 -19.66 13.01 40.19
CA MET A 433 -19.43 14.12 41.12
C MET A 433 -20.14 13.96 42.48
N THR A 434 -21.17 13.12 42.56
CA THR A 434 -21.84 12.79 43.83
C THR A 434 -20.93 12.02 44.80
N ILE A 435 -19.79 11.52 44.34
CA ILE A 435 -18.82 10.78 45.13
C ILE A 435 -17.57 11.67 45.35
N PRO A 436 -17.19 11.96 46.60
CA PRO A 436 -16.10 12.90 46.91
C PRO A 436 -14.73 12.59 46.29
N ILE A 437 -14.44 11.33 45.97
CA ILE A 437 -13.17 10.95 45.32
C ILE A 437 -13.10 11.38 43.85
N PHE A 438 -14.25 11.49 43.18
CA PHE A 438 -14.31 11.87 41.76
C PHE A 438 -14.35 13.39 41.56
N THR A 439 -14.52 14.18 42.62
CA THR A 439 -14.38 15.64 42.57
C THR A 439 -12.93 16.10 42.69
N ILE A 440 -11.97 15.18 42.88
CA ILE A 440 -10.55 15.50 42.88
C ILE A 440 -10.18 16.06 41.50
N GLU A 441 -9.71 17.31 41.49
CA GLU A 441 -9.23 17.98 40.28
C GLU A 441 -7.86 17.42 39.89
N ILE A 442 -7.75 17.04 38.63
CA ILE A 442 -6.48 16.71 38.01
C ILE A 442 -6.07 17.93 37.20
N PRO A 443 -4.90 18.51 37.50
CA PRO A 443 -4.41 19.69 36.80
C PRO A 443 -4.52 19.52 35.28
N LEU A 444 -5.00 20.58 34.61
CA LEU A 444 -5.13 20.74 33.16
C LEU A 444 -6.26 19.98 32.45
N ILE A 445 -6.86 18.96 33.07
CA ILE A 445 -7.87 18.10 32.40
C ILE A 445 -9.18 17.97 33.19
N GLY A 446 -9.29 18.67 34.33
CA GLY A 446 -10.51 18.78 35.12
C GLY A 446 -10.65 17.70 36.19
N SER A 447 -11.85 17.56 36.74
CA SER A 447 -12.13 16.56 37.78
C SER A 447 -12.02 15.13 37.26
N LEU A 448 -11.71 14.17 38.15
CA LEU A 448 -11.73 12.75 37.82
C LEU A 448 -13.10 12.30 37.31
N ALA A 449 -14.20 12.89 37.81
CA ALA A 449 -15.56 12.70 37.32
C ALA A 449 -15.71 13.11 35.85
N ASN A 450 -15.19 14.28 35.48
CA ASN A 450 -15.24 14.80 34.11
C ASN A 450 -14.47 13.89 33.14
N ILE A 451 -13.22 13.54 33.49
CA ILE A 451 -12.37 12.69 32.65
C ILE A 451 -13.01 11.32 32.43
N LEU A 452 -13.57 10.72 33.49
CA LEU A 452 -14.31 9.46 33.39
C LEU A 452 -15.62 9.61 32.62
N GLY A 453 -16.29 10.76 32.72
CA GLY A 453 -17.47 11.10 31.93
C GLY A 453 -17.17 11.12 30.44
N ILE A 454 -16.17 11.90 30.04
CA ILE A 454 -15.65 11.99 28.67
C ILE A 454 -15.26 10.61 28.15
N PHE A 455 -14.49 9.86 28.94
CA PHE A 455 -14.02 8.53 28.56
C PHE A 455 -15.15 7.52 28.38
N LEU A 456 -16.07 7.41 29.33
CA LEU A 456 -17.19 6.47 29.23
C LEU A 456 -18.18 6.89 28.14
N GLY A 457 -18.33 8.20 27.88
CA GLY A 457 -19.06 8.71 26.73
C GLY A 457 -18.44 8.30 25.40
N ALA A 458 -17.11 8.44 25.27
CA ALA A 458 -16.35 8.01 24.10
C ALA A 458 -16.44 6.49 23.87
N VAL A 459 -16.36 5.69 24.93
CA VAL A 459 -16.59 4.24 24.89
C VAL A 459 -17.96 3.91 24.30
N VAL A 460 -19.02 4.54 24.82
CA VAL A 460 -20.40 4.29 24.39
C VAL A 460 -20.59 4.67 22.92
N ALA A 461 -20.11 5.85 22.53
CA ALA A 461 -20.17 6.32 21.15
C ALA A 461 -19.36 5.40 20.21
N GLY A 462 -18.15 4.99 20.59
CA GLY A 462 -17.30 4.09 19.81
C GLY A 462 -17.90 2.70 19.65
N ILE A 463 -18.54 2.15 20.69
CA ILE A 463 -19.29 0.87 20.61
C ILE A 463 -20.45 1.00 19.61
N ILE A 464 -21.26 2.06 19.71
CA ILE A 464 -22.39 2.27 18.80
C ILE A 464 -21.90 2.44 17.36
N GLY A 465 -20.88 3.27 17.15
CA GLY A 465 -20.27 3.53 15.85
C GLY A 465 -19.72 2.25 15.21
N ALA A 466 -18.98 1.44 15.96
CA ALA A 466 -18.46 0.18 15.46
C ALA A 466 -19.54 -0.87 15.19
N ILE A 467 -20.58 -0.95 16.03
CA ILE A 467 -21.74 -1.78 15.71
C ILE A 467 -22.40 -1.30 14.41
N ALA A 468 -22.47 0.01 14.17
CA ALA A 468 -22.98 0.59 12.93
C ALA A 468 -22.14 0.16 11.72
N ILE A 469 -20.82 0.34 11.81
CA ILE A 469 -19.85 -0.04 10.78
C ILE A 469 -19.98 -1.53 10.49
N ASN A 470 -19.95 -2.39 11.49
CA ASN A 470 -20.10 -3.84 11.32
C ASN A 470 -21.44 -4.24 10.68
N LEU A 471 -22.54 -3.56 11.04
CA LEU A 471 -23.85 -3.81 10.42
C LEU A 471 -23.90 -3.35 8.96
N ILE A 472 -23.23 -2.24 8.63
CA ILE A 472 -23.07 -1.74 7.27
C ILE A 472 -22.19 -2.68 6.46
N GLU A 473 -20.99 -2.99 6.94
CA GLU A 473 -20.03 -3.92 6.35
C GLU A 473 -20.69 -5.26 6.09
N LYS A 474 -21.38 -5.87 7.06
CA LYS A 474 -22.08 -7.15 6.87
C LYS A 474 -23.19 -7.10 5.81
N ARG A 475 -23.72 -5.92 5.49
CA ARG A 475 -24.73 -5.73 4.44
C ARG A 475 -24.13 -5.58 3.05
N ILE A 476 -22.97 -4.92 2.97
CA ILE A 476 -22.22 -4.79 1.73
C ILE A 476 -21.19 -5.91 1.56
N GLU A 477 -21.04 -6.79 2.55
CA GLU A 477 -20.04 -7.87 2.61
C GLU A 477 -20.13 -8.77 1.39
N LYS A 478 -21.35 -9.09 0.93
CA LYS A 478 -21.53 -9.87 -0.30
C LYS A 478 -21.08 -9.11 -1.55
N SER A 479 -21.31 -7.80 -1.61
CA SER A 479 -20.86 -6.95 -2.73
C SER A 479 -19.34 -6.82 -2.69
N GLN A 480 -18.77 -6.44 -1.55
CA GLN A 480 -17.33 -6.27 -1.36
C GLN A 480 -16.57 -7.58 -1.59
N LYS A 481 -17.09 -8.72 -1.08
CA LYS A 481 -16.51 -10.04 -1.39
C LYS A 481 -16.71 -10.41 -2.85
N SER A 482 -17.81 -10.01 -3.50
CA SER A 482 -18.01 -10.26 -4.94
C SER A 482 -17.04 -9.45 -5.79
N GLU A 483 -16.87 -8.16 -5.50
CA GLU A 483 -15.94 -7.25 -6.18
C GLU A 483 -14.49 -7.71 -5.96
N ASN A 484 -14.14 -8.08 -4.73
CA ASN A 484 -12.82 -8.63 -4.43
C ASN A 484 -12.61 -10.01 -5.09
N VAL A 485 -13.63 -10.88 -5.13
CA VAL A 485 -13.54 -12.17 -5.87
C VAL A 485 -13.44 -11.93 -7.37
N GLU A 486 -14.14 -10.96 -7.93
CA GLU A 486 -14.02 -10.56 -9.32
C GLU A 486 -12.60 -10.06 -9.63
N ALA A 487 -12.04 -9.22 -8.76
CA ALA A 487 -10.64 -8.81 -8.84
C ALA A 487 -9.68 -10.01 -8.73
N GLN A 488 -9.89 -10.93 -7.78
CA GLN A 488 -9.10 -12.17 -7.66
C GLN A 488 -9.21 -13.07 -8.89
N VAL A 489 -10.39 -13.16 -9.51
CA VAL A 489 -10.61 -13.97 -10.72
C VAL A 489 -9.91 -13.32 -11.91
N ASN A 490 -10.04 -12.00 -12.08
CA ASN A 490 -9.36 -11.28 -13.15
C ASN A 490 -7.84 -11.39 -13.01
N LYS A 491 -7.33 -11.13 -11.81
CA LYS A 491 -5.90 -11.25 -11.47
C LYS A 491 -5.41 -12.70 -11.58
N GLY A 492 -6.21 -13.67 -11.16
CA GLY A 492 -5.93 -15.09 -11.32
C GLY A 492 -5.90 -15.54 -12.78
N ASN A 493 -6.75 -14.97 -13.64
CA ASN A 493 -6.70 -15.21 -15.09
C ASN A 493 -5.44 -14.60 -15.72
N GLU A 494 -4.98 -13.44 -15.25
CA GLU A 494 -3.70 -12.83 -15.65
C GLU A 494 -2.52 -13.74 -15.28
N VAL A 495 -2.49 -14.23 -14.04
CA VAL A 495 -1.52 -15.22 -13.55
C VAL A 495 -1.53 -16.49 -14.42
N LEU A 496 -2.70 -17.06 -14.71
CA LEU A 496 -2.81 -18.26 -15.55
C LEU A 496 -2.31 -18.02 -16.98
N ASN A 497 -2.62 -16.85 -17.55
CA ASN A 497 -2.15 -16.49 -18.88
C ASN A 497 -0.62 -16.31 -18.92
N LEU A 498 -0.04 -15.67 -17.91
CA LEU A 498 1.42 -15.55 -17.76
C LEU A 498 2.08 -16.92 -17.60
N GLN A 499 1.54 -17.79 -16.75
CA GLN A 499 2.03 -19.18 -16.60
C GLN A 499 1.99 -19.94 -17.93
N HIS A 500 0.92 -19.77 -18.70
CA HIS A 500 0.79 -20.40 -20.02
C HIS A 500 1.82 -19.86 -21.01
N GLN A 501 2.08 -18.54 -21.01
CA GLN A 501 3.11 -17.92 -21.84
C GLN A 501 4.51 -18.40 -21.46
N ILE A 502 4.84 -18.44 -20.17
CA ILE A 502 6.12 -19.00 -19.66
C ILE A 502 6.26 -20.42 -20.17
N ARG A 503 5.24 -21.26 -20.01
CA ARG A 503 5.27 -22.65 -20.47
C ARG A 503 5.56 -22.77 -21.98
N ILE A 504 4.90 -21.97 -22.81
CA ILE A 504 5.16 -21.97 -24.26
C ILE A 504 6.61 -21.58 -24.55
N VAL A 505 7.09 -20.50 -23.93
CA VAL A 505 8.47 -20.02 -24.10
C VAL A 505 9.47 -21.10 -23.68
N SER A 506 9.28 -21.73 -22.51
CA SER A 506 10.13 -22.83 -22.05
C SER A 506 10.09 -24.03 -23.00
N GLU A 507 8.92 -24.39 -23.55
CA GLU A 507 8.78 -25.49 -24.52
C GLU A 507 9.51 -25.19 -25.85
N VAL A 508 9.41 -23.95 -26.36
CA VAL A 508 10.11 -23.52 -27.57
C VAL A 508 11.61 -23.45 -27.35
N LYS A 509 12.05 -22.86 -26.23
CA LYS A 509 13.45 -22.81 -25.80
C LYS A 509 14.05 -24.21 -25.69
N PHE A 510 13.32 -25.17 -25.11
CA PHE A 510 13.75 -26.56 -25.02
C PHE A 510 13.95 -27.18 -26.42
N LYS A 511 12.99 -26.99 -27.35
CA LYS A 511 13.11 -27.48 -28.72
C LYS A 511 14.31 -26.86 -29.44
N HIS A 512 14.52 -25.55 -29.28
CA HIS A 512 15.65 -24.83 -29.86
C HIS A 512 16.99 -25.34 -29.33
N ASN A 513 17.13 -25.47 -28.01
CA ASN A 513 18.34 -25.99 -27.37
C ASN A 513 18.65 -27.43 -27.80
N LYS A 514 17.62 -28.27 -27.93
CA LYS A 514 17.77 -29.64 -28.46
C LYS A 514 18.29 -29.65 -29.89
N ALA A 515 17.74 -28.79 -30.77
CA ALA A 515 18.19 -28.69 -32.16
C ALA A 515 19.64 -28.19 -32.25
N ASN A 516 19.99 -27.15 -31.50
CA ASN A 516 21.36 -26.63 -31.43
C ASN A 516 22.36 -27.67 -30.91
N ALA A 517 21.99 -28.43 -29.88
CA ALA A 517 22.84 -29.51 -29.37
C ALA A 517 23.07 -30.59 -30.43
N ALA A 518 22.01 -31.01 -31.14
CA ALA A 518 22.11 -31.99 -32.21
C ALA A 518 23.00 -31.48 -33.37
N ASN A 519 22.86 -30.22 -33.78
CA ASN A 519 23.70 -29.60 -34.81
C ASN A 519 25.17 -29.53 -34.38
N LYS A 520 25.46 -29.09 -33.14
CA LYS A 520 26.83 -29.07 -32.60
C LYS A 520 27.46 -30.46 -32.55
N ILE A 521 26.68 -31.49 -32.20
CA ILE A 521 27.14 -32.88 -32.22
C ILE A 521 27.48 -33.29 -33.66
N LYS A 522 26.61 -32.99 -34.63
CA LYS A 522 26.83 -33.28 -36.05
C LYS A 522 28.09 -32.58 -36.58
N GLU A 523 28.26 -31.29 -36.32
CA GLU A 523 29.44 -30.51 -36.70
C GLU A 523 30.72 -31.09 -36.12
N ARG A 524 30.71 -31.47 -34.83
CA ARG A 524 31.85 -32.14 -34.19
C ARG A 524 32.17 -33.49 -34.83
N HIS A 525 31.16 -34.28 -35.21
CA HIS A 525 31.39 -35.53 -35.93
C HIS A 525 32.00 -35.32 -37.31
N VAL A 526 31.53 -34.31 -38.06
CA VAL A 526 32.12 -33.94 -39.35
C VAL A 526 33.57 -33.48 -39.18
N ALA A 527 33.84 -32.60 -38.21
CA ALA A 527 35.20 -32.13 -37.92
C ALA A 527 36.14 -33.27 -37.52
N ALA A 528 35.67 -34.20 -36.68
CA ALA A 528 36.43 -35.39 -36.31
C ALA A 528 36.71 -36.30 -37.53
N GLY A 529 35.71 -36.50 -38.39
CA GLY A 529 35.87 -37.26 -39.63
C GLY A 529 36.91 -36.64 -40.57
N ASN A 530 36.89 -35.31 -40.74
CA ASN A 530 37.87 -34.60 -41.55
C ASN A 530 39.29 -34.74 -40.96
N MET A 531 39.47 -34.55 -39.65
CA MET A 531 40.77 -34.72 -38.98
C MET A 531 41.30 -36.16 -39.10
N MET A 532 40.42 -37.16 -39.00
CA MET A 532 40.80 -38.57 -39.20
C MET A 532 41.24 -38.83 -40.64
N SER A 533 40.51 -38.29 -41.63
CA SER A 533 40.87 -38.41 -43.05
C SER A 533 42.22 -37.77 -43.33
N GLU A 534 42.45 -36.54 -42.85
CA GLU A 534 43.73 -35.84 -42.98
C GLU A 534 44.88 -36.63 -42.32
N SER A 535 44.64 -37.20 -41.14
CA SER A 535 45.63 -38.06 -40.47
C SER A 535 45.97 -39.32 -41.28
N LEU A 536 44.95 -39.96 -41.87
CA LEU A 536 45.15 -41.14 -42.73
C LEU A 536 45.88 -40.79 -44.03
N GLU A 537 45.55 -39.65 -44.65
CA GLU A 537 46.27 -39.14 -45.83
C GLU A 537 47.74 -38.87 -45.52
N ASN A 538 48.03 -38.25 -44.36
CA ASN A 538 49.39 -38.01 -43.91
C ASN A 538 50.17 -39.31 -43.65
N ILE A 539 49.54 -40.31 -43.03
CA ILE A 539 50.15 -41.64 -42.85
C ILE A 539 50.41 -42.30 -44.21
N ALA A 540 49.44 -42.29 -45.11
CA ALA A 540 49.57 -42.87 -46.44
C ALA A 540 50.67 -42.19 -47.26
N ALA A 541 50.81 -40.86 -47.16
CA ALA A 541 51.88 -40.11 -47.80
C ALA A 541 53.27 -40.50 -47.27
N ASN A 542 53.41 -40.70 -45.95
CA ASN A 542 54.65 -41.18 -45.34
C ASN A 542 54.98 -42.64 -45.67
N CYS A 543 53.98 -43.43 -46.08
CA CYS A 543 54.16 -44.83 -46.49
C CYS A 543 54.35 -45.02 -48.00
N LYS A 544 54.40 -43.94 -48.80
CA LYS A 544 54.78 -44.06 -50.22
C LYS A 544 56.23 -44.51 -50.31
N GLU A 545 56.50 -45.49 -51.17
CA GLU A 545 57.84 -45.99 -51.45
C GLU A 545 58.75 -44.82 -51.86
N ASP A 546 59.85 -44.67 -51.14
CA ASP A 546 60.91 -43.75 -51.54
C ASP A 546 61.65 -44.41 -52.70
N GLU A 547 61.33 -43.99 -53.93
CA GLU A 547 61.98 -44.46 -55.15
C GLU A 547 63.51 -44.32 -55.09
N SER A 548 64.06 -43.42 -54.24
CA SER A 548 65.50 -43.32 -54.03
C SER A 548 66.08 -44.51 -53.29
N ILE A 549 65.32 -45.15 -52.38
CA ILE A 549 65.73 -46.38 -51.70
C ILE A 549 65.77 -47.53 -52.69
N GLN A 550 64.74 -47.67 -53.54
CA GLN A 550 64.73 -48.69 -54.58
C GLN A 550 65.86 -48.47 -55.59
N THR A 551 66.09 -47.22 -56.01
CA THR A 551 67.21 -46.87 -56.88
C THR A 551 68.56 -47.19 -56.23
N THR A 552 68.70 -46.94 -54.93
CA THR A 552 69.92 -47.26 -54.17
C THR A 552 70.12 -48.78 -54.05
N LEU A 553 69.04 -49.54 -53.84
CA LEU A 553 69.09 -51.00 -53.80
C LEU A 553 69.43 -51.59 -55.17
N ASP A 554 68.84 -51.07 -56.24
CA ASP A 554 69.15 -51.46 -57.62
C ASP A 554 70.61 -51.12 -57.99
N ASP A 555 71.13 -49.97 -57.53
CA ASP A 555 72.53 -49.59 -57.69
C ASP A 555 73.47 -50.51 -56.89
N ILE A 556 73.09 -50.91 -55.67
CA ILE A 556 73.83 -51.88 -54.86
C ILE A 556 73.84 -53.25 -55.55
N ASP A 557 72.70 -53.72 -56.05
CA ASP A 557 72.61 -54.99 -56.77
C ASP A 557 73.41 -54.97 -58.07
N ARG A 558 73.43 -53.84 -58.79
CA ARG A 558 74.31 -53.67 -59.96
C ARG A 558 75.78 -53.77 -59.57
N LEU A 559 76.20 -53.07 -58.51
CA LEU A 559 77.58 -53.12 -58.02
C LEU A 559 77.98 -54.52 -57.50
N LEU A 560 77.05 -55.27 -56.92
CA LEU A 560 77.28 -56.64 -56.48
C LEU A 560 77.41 -57.61 -57.66
N ASN A 561 76.57 -57.46 -58.69
CA ASN A 561 76.68 -58.28 -59.91
C ASN A 561 77.99 -58.00 -60.66
N GLU A 562 78.46 -56.75 -60.70
CA GLU A 562 79.78 -56.41 -61.27
C GLU A 562 80.95 -57.05 -60.50
N LEU A 563 80.77 -57.43 -59.23
CA LEU A 563 81.77 -58.13 -58.42
C LEU A 563 81.71 -59.66 -58.56
N GLU A 564 80.61 -60.24 -59.07
CA GLU A 564 80.49 -61.69 -59.31
C GLU A 564 81.00 -62.13 -60.70
N ASP A 565 81.18 -61.19 -61.62
CA ASP A 565 81.70 -61.42 -62.98
C ASP A 565 83.23 -61.24 -63.12
N GLU A 566 83.97 -61.05 -62.01
CA GLU A 566 85.45 -61.19 -61.89
C GLU A 566 85.83 -62.48 -61.16
#